data_AF-A0A8H8CV56-F1
#
_entry.id   AF-A0A8H8CV56-F1
#
_cell.length_a   1.000
_cell.length_b   1.000
_cell.length_c   1.000
_cell.angle_alpha   90.00
_cell.angle_beta   90.00
_cell.angle_gamma   90.00
#
_symmetry.space_group_name_H-M   'P 1'
#
loop_
_entity.id
_entity.type
_entity.pdbx_description
1 polymer ?
#
loop_
_entity_poly.entity_id
_entity_poly.type
_entity_poly.pdbx_seq_one_letter_code
_entity_poly.pdbx_strand_id
1 'polypeptide(L)'
;MENPIESNSDSELPTRLEVVFDQDAGHVRKSSLISADADAPRLSRRHADQRIDSACFVHALLEQPEALQLGRVSGENGTKGTTKSPFSQLGDDVPHVIQSRLLTKRQLSDMAWNVRALSKKLGSVKMKLNVRSVFILTKPQEQCLVLLTRQVTRWLLSKDRDQPYTIYVEKRLEDDEQFDAAGLHEEEASAKGRLKYWDLGLVKKKPQTFDFIVTLGGDGTVLYASWLFQQVVPPVLSFALGSLGFLTNFDFERYQSTLETAFRDGVTVSLRLRFECTIMRSRPRPNQVGQRDLVEELIGEESDDDTTHHPDKMIQILNDVVVDRGPNPSTHASPYP
;
A
#
# COMPACT_ATOMS: atom_id res chain seq x y z
N MET A 1 40.61 14.11 -69.41
CA MET A 1 40.59 13.85 -67.95
C MET A 1 39.48 12.85 -67.68
N GLU A 2 39.80 11.84 -66.89
CA GLU A 2 39.22 10.49 -66.86
C GLU A 2 37.78 10.38 -66.32
N ASN A 3 37.08 9.31 -66.74
CA ASN A 3 35.93 8.67 -66.06
C ASN A 3 36.42 7.82 -64.84
N PRO A 4 35.64 7.00 -64.07
CA PRO A 4 34.17 6.82 -63.85
C PRO A 4 33.72 6.48 -62.37
N ILE A 5 32.39 6.37 -62.13
CA ILE A 5 31.56 5.31 -61.43
C ILE A 5 31.86 4.79 -59.98
N GLU A 6 30.77 4.83 -59.16
CA GLU A 6 30.27 3.97 -58.03
C GLU A 6 31.01 3.68 -56.68
N SER A 7 30.17 3.69 -55.62
CA SER A 7 30.01 2.70 -54.52
C SER A 7 30.47 3.01 -53.07
N ASN A 8 29.47 3.05 -52.18
CA ASN A 8 29.29 2.44 -50.84
C ASN A 8 30.28 2.55 -49.65
N SER A 9 29.62 2.71 -48.49
CA SER A 9 29.85 2.12 -47.15
C SER A 9 30.57 2.92 -46.03
N ASP A 10 29.78 3.13 -44.97
CA ASP A 10 30.02 3.16 -43.52
C ASP A 10 31.46 3.17 -42.96
N SER A 11 31.67 4.05 -41.97
CA SER A 11 32.25 3.65 -40.68
C SER A 11 31.93 4.66 -39.57
N GLU A 12 31.20 4.18 -38.56
CA GLU A 12 31.02 4.79 -37.24
C GLU A 12 32.36 4.86 -36.47
N LEU A 13 32.54 5.87 -35.62
CA LEU A 13 33.18 5.77 -34.28
C LEU A 13 32.87 7.06 -33.46
N PRO A 14 32.79 6.96 -32.11
CA PRO A 14 31.95 7.82 -31.29
C PRO A 14 32.69 9.04 -30.72
N THR A 15 32.05 10.20 -30.76
CA THR A 15 32.45 11.39 -29.99
C THR A 15 32.17 11.13 -28.50
N ARG A 16 33.25 10.89 -27.77
CA ARG A 16 33.29 10.80 -26.30
C ARG A 16 32.87 12.15 -25.70
N LEU A 17 31.68 12.21 -25.12
CA LEU A 17 31.23 13.36 -24.32
C LEU A 17 32.01 13.39 -23.01
N GLU A 18 32.81 14.44 -22.82
CA GLU A 18 33.52 14.71 -21.57
C GLU A 18 32.68 15.69 -20.74
N VAL A 19 32.35 15.30 -19.51
CA VAL A 19 31.60 16.13 -18.56
C VAL A 19 32.61 16.91 -17.73
N VAL A 20 32.71 18.22 -17.97
CA VAL A 20 33.49 19.14 -17.13
C VAL A 20 32.58 19.60 -15.99
N PHE A 21 32.99 19.33 -14.75
CA PHE A 21 32.31 19.87 -13.57
C PHE A 21 32.86 21.26 -13.25
N ASP A 22 31.98 22.26 -13.27
CA ASP A 22 32.27 23.63 -12.88
C ASP A 22 32.60 23.68 -11.37
N GLN A 23 33.74 24.27 -11.00
CA GLN A 23 34.28 24.22 -9.64
C GLN A 23 33.64 25.24 -8.66
N ASP A 24 32.71 26.08 -9.13
CA ASP A 24 32.09 27.13 -8.30
C ASP A 24 30.68 26.81 -7.76
N ALA A 25 30.20 25.57 -7.86
CA ALA A 25 28.94 25.13 -7.23
C ALA A 25 29.13 24.73 -5.75
N GLY A 26 29.56 25.67 -4.91
CA GLY A 26 29.76 25.51 -3.47
C GLY A 26 28.47 25.46 -2.64
N HIS A 27 27.53 24.56 -2.94
CA HIS A 27 26.52 24.13 -1.95
C HIS A 27 26.02 22.69 -2.20
N VAL A 28 26.89 21.73 -1.89
CA VAL A 28 26.53 20.31 -1.89
C VAL A 28 25.72 20.00 -0.63
N ARG A 29 24.53 19.42 -0.81
CA ARG A 29 23.63 18.93 0.26
C ARG A 29 24.39 18.03 1.24
N LYS A 30 24.61 18.48 2.47
CA LYS A 30 25.15 17.66 3.58
C LYS A 30 24.13 16.67 4.17
N SER A 31 23.14 16.19 3.41
CA SER A 31 22.18 15.18 3.91
C SER A 31 22.68 13.74 3.76
N SER A 32 23.91 13.52 3.30
CA SER A 32 24.49 12.18 3.08
C SER A 32 25.76 11.85 3.89
N LEU A 33 26.26 12.75 4.75
CA LEU A 33 27.43 12.46 5.59
C LEU A 33 27.03 12.14 7.03
N ILE A 34 27.31 10.90 7.43
CA ILE A 34 27.25 10.42 8.81
C ILE A 34 28.37 11.13 9.59
N SER A 35 28.02 12.02 10.52
CA SER A 35 28.89 12.30 11.67
C SER A 35 28.38 11.46 12.84
N ALA A 36 29.22 10.55 13.31
CA ALA A 36 28.88 9.61 14.38
C ALA A 36 28.92 10.26 15.78
N ASP A 37 29.32 11.52 15.91
CA ASP A 37 29.45 12.19 17.20
C ASP A 37 28.86 13.61 17.13
N ALA A 38 27.61 13.75 17.59
CA ALA A 38 27.07 15.00 18.12
C ALA A 38 25.81 14.66 18.92
N ASP A 39 25.77 15.16 20.16
CA ASP A 39 24.71 14.94 21.15
C ASP A 39 23.30 14.96 20.56
N ALA A 40 22.59 13.84 20.70
CA ALA A 40 21.19 13.75 20.33
C ALA A 40 20.34 14.69 21.21
N PRO A 41 19.39 15.46 20.65
CA PRO A 41 18.47 16.26 21.44
C PRO A 41 17.68 15.34 22.38
N ARG A 42 17.53 15.77 23.64
CA ARG A 42 16.87 15.01 24.72
C ARG A 42 15.35 14.99 24.51
N LEU A 43 14.88 14.24 23.52
CA LEU A 43 13.48 13.85 23.44
C LEU A 43 13.20 12.78 24.51
N SER A 44 12.15 13.02 25.29
CA SER A 44 11.69 12.22 26.43
C SER A 44 11.86 10.71 26.24
N ARG A 45 12.77 10.12 27.03
CA ARG A 45 13.14 8.69 27.09
C ARG A 45 12.00 7.72 27.47
N ARG A 46 10.74 8.14 27.49
CA ARG A 46 9.62 7.36 28.08
C ARG A 46 8.90 6.38 27.16
N HIS A 47 9.25 6.26 25.88
CA HIS A 47 8.54 5.36 24.96
C HIS A 47 9.37 4.19 24.40
N ALA A 48 10.51 3.86 25.02
CA ALA A 48 11.42 2.85 24.51
C ALA A 48 10.93 1.39 24.61
N ASP A 49 9.75 1.10 25.16
CA ASP A 49 9.38 -0.30 25.49
C ASP A 49 7.92 -0.71 25.21
N GLN A 50 7.18 0.01 24.38
CA GLN A 50 5.87 -0.46 23.93
C GLN A 50 5.97 -1.01 22.50
N ARG A 51 6.38 -2.28 22.38
CA ARG A 51 6.12 -3.08 21.18
C ARG A 51 4.62 -3.40 21.17
N ILE A 52 3.88 -2.76 20.29
CA ILE A 52 2.43 -2.86 20.20
C ILE A 52 2.10 -3.83 19.07
N ASP A 53 1.32 -4.87 19.40
CA ASP A 53 0.71 -5.82 18.47
C ASP A 53 0.11 -5.07 17.29
N SER A 54 0.64 -5.32 16.08
CA SER A 54 0.03 -4.75 14.88
C SER A 54 -0.65 -5.85 14.08
N ALA A 55 -1.93 -5.64 13.76
CA ALA A 55 -2.76 -6.59 13.01
C ALA A 55 -2.34 -6.76 11.54
N CYS A 56 -1.17 -6.24 11.13
CA CYS A 56 -0.67 -6.36 9.77
C CYS A 56 0.07 -7.69 9.62
N PHE A 57 -0.30 -8.45 8.59
CA PHE A 57 0.31 -9.74 8.28
C PHE A 57 1.85 -9.68 8.19
N VAL A 58 2.39 -8.61 7.60
CA VAL A 58 3.84 -8.39 7.49
C VAL A 58 4.48 -8.21 8.87
N HIS A 59 3.85 -7.45 9.75
CA HIS A 59 4.39 -7.23 11.09
C HIS A 59 4.27 -8.49 11.96
N ALA A 60 3.19 -9.26 11.85
CA ALA A 60 3.08 -10.57 12.50
C ALA A 60 4.20 -11.54 12.06
N LEU A 61 4.61 -11.51 10.78
CA LEU A 61 5.76 -12.28 10.29
C LEU A 61 7.11 -11.73 10.77
N LEU A 62 7.24 -10.41 10.96
CA LEU A 62 8.45 -9.80 11.52
C LEU A 62 8.60 -10.11 13.02
N GLU A 63 7.49 -10.30 13.73
CA GLU A 63 7.43 -10.67 15.15
C GLU A 63 7.73 -12.17 15.40
N GLN A 64 7.64 -13.02 14.37
CA GLN A 64 7.97 -14.45 14.44
C GLN A 64 9.21 -14.82 13.60
N PRO A 65 10.43 -14.39 13.98
CA PRO A 65 11.65 -14.72 13.25
C PRO A 65 11.97 -16.24 13.23
N GLU A 66 11.43 -17.02 14.17
CA GLU A 66 11.65 -18.49 14.24
C GLU A 66 10.84 -19.27 13.18
N ALA A 67 9.67 -18.79 12.74
CA ALA A 67 8.90 -19.42 11.67
C ALA A 67 9.57 -19.26 10.29
N LEU A 68 10.51 -18.31 10.16
CA LEU A 68 11.34 -18.10 8.97
C LEU A 68 12.59 -19.02 8.95
N GLN A 69 12.77 -19.88 9.95
CA GLN A 69 13.68 -21.02 9.94
C GLN A 69 12.89 -22.31 9.68
N LEU A 70 12.26 -22.45 8.51
CA LEU A 70 11.90 -23.78 8.00
C LEU A 70 12.77 -24.12 6.80
N GLY A 71 13.54 -25.19 6.99
CA GLY A 71 14.59 -25.66 6.11
C GLY A 71 14.12 -26.14 4.74
N ARG A 72 15.12 -26.30 3.86
CA ARG A 72 15.03 -27.10 2.63
C ARG A 72 14.22 -28.37 2.90
N VAL A 73 13.11 -28.54 2.18
CA VAL A 73 12.32 -29.75 2.23
C VAL A 73 13.10 -30.88 1.56
N SER A 74 13.57 -31.83 2.36
CA SER A 74 13.80 -33.21 1.94
C SER A 74 12.96 -34.12 2.84
N GLY A 75 12.12 -34.94 2.22
CA GLY A 75 11.62 -36.24 2.70
C GLY A 75 10.90 -36.31 4.06
N GLU A 76 9.60 -36.61 3.99
CA GLU A 76 8.86 -37.47 4.94
C GLU A 76 9.01 -37.22 6.45
N ASN A 77 8.01 -36.58 7.06
CA ASN A 77 7.07 -37.21 8.00
C ASN A 77 6.22 -36.16 8.72
N GLY A 78 4.96 -36.53 8.97
CA GLY A 78 3.92 -35.63 9.45
C GLY A 78 4.14 -35.11 10.87
N THR A 79 3.92 -33.81 11.05
CA THR A 79 3.42 -33.23 12.29
C THR A 79 2.39 -32.15 11.95
N LYS A 80 1.16 -32.33 12.42
CA LYS A 80 0.05 -31.36 12.28
C LYS A 80 0.30 -30.16 13.19
N GLY A 81 1.00 -29.15 12.69
CA GLY A 81 1.04 -27.81 13.30
C GLY A 81 -0.09 -26.96 12.74
N THR A 82 -1.18 -26.79 13.49
CA THR A 82 -2.22 -25.82 13.16
C THR A 82 -1.75 -24.44 13.61
N THR A 83 -1.15 -23.65 12.70
CA THR A 83 -0.95 -22.22 12.90
C THR A 83 -2.31 -21.53 12.85
N LYS A 84 -2.87 -21.22 14.03
CA LYS A 84 -4.05 -20.36 14.15
C LYS A 84 -3.73 -18.98 13.55
N SER A 85 -4.67 -18.41 12.81
CA SER A 85 -4.52 -17.04 12.31
C SER A 85 -4.43 -16.06 13.49
N PRO A 86 -3.51 -15.07 13.48
CA PRO A 86 -3.38 -14.08 14.57
C PRO A 86 -4.64 -13.23 14.76
N PHE A 87 -5.53 -13.22 13.75
CA PHE A 87 -6.71 -12.38 13.67
C PHE A 87 -7.88 -12.76 14.60
N SER A 88 -7.78 -13.85 15.36
CA SER A 88 -8.91 -14.37 16.16
C SER A 88 -8.92 -13.96 17.63
N GLN A 89 -7.92 -13.22 18.11
CA GLN A 89 -7.81 -12.82 19.53
C GLN A 89 -7.29 -11.39 19.70
N LEU A 90 -8.00 -10.40 19.17
CA LEU A 90 -7.78 -9.00 19.55
C LEU A 90 -9.14 -8.42 19.97
N GLY A 91 -9.23 -8.01 21.23
CA GLY A 91 -10.38 -7.27 21.76
C GLY A 91 -10.55 -5.91 21.08
N ASP A 92 -11.63 -5.20 21.40
CA ASP A 92 -12.05 -3.92 20.79
C ASP A 92 -11.07 -2.74 20.97
N ASP A 93 -9.84 -2.97 21.46
CA ASP A 93 -8.79 -1.95 21.53
C ASP A 93 -8.10 -1.84 20.16
N VAL A 94 -8.30 -0.70 19.50
CA VAL A 94 -7.62 -0.36 18.25
C VAL A 94 -6.11 -0.30 18.52
N PRO A 95 -5.27 -1.16 17.91
CA PRO A 95 -3.84 -1.14 18.17
C PRO A 95 -3.26 0.23 17.82
N HIS A 96 -2.51 0.80 18.77
CA HIS A 96 -1.86 2.10 18.60
C HIS A 96 -0.81 1.98 17.47
N VAL A 97 -1.10 2.58 16.32
CA VAL A 97 -0.19 2.62 15.17
C VAL A 97 1.06 3.41 15.56
N ILE A 98 2.23 2.78 15.46
CA ILE A 98 3.53 3.45 15.60
C ILE A 98 3.59 4.55 14.53
N GLN A 99 3.55 5.81 14.97
CA GLN A 99 3.67 6.94 14.05
C GLN A 99 5.13 7.07 13.63
N SER A 100 5.43 6.92 12.33
CA SER A 100 6.83 6.89 11.85
C SER A 100 7.61 8.15 12.21
N ARG A 101 6.91 9.30 12.31
CA ARG A 101 7.45 10.59 12.77
C ARG A 101 8.04 10.58 14.19
N LEU A 102 7.68 9.60 15.01
CA LEU A 102 8.17 9.44 16.38
C LEU A 102 9.37 8.48 16.44
N LEU A 103 9.75 7.87 15.31
CA LEU A 103 10.87 6.94 15.22
C LEU A 103 12.17 7.69 14.99
N THR A 104 13.24 7.20 15.63
CA THR A 104 14.61 7.66 15.38
C THR A 104 15.08 7.26 13.98
N LYS A 105 16.08 7.97 13.44
CA LYS A 105 16.72 7.63 12.16
C LYS A 105 17.14 6.16 12.09
N ARG A 106 17.72 5.63 13.17
CA ARG A 106 18.12 4.22 13.28
C ARG A 106 16.91 3.28 13.17
N GLN A 107 15.85 3.53 13.91
CA GLN A 107 14.63 2.70 13.86
C GLN A 107 13.98 2.70 12.48
N LEU A 108 13.98 3.84 11.78
CA LEU A 108 13.50 3.92 10.40
C LEU A 108 14.38 3.13 9.43
N SER A 109 15.71 3.22 9.56
CA SER A 109 16.64 2.42 8.75
C SER A 109 16.47 0.92 8.99
N ASP A 110 16.36 0.50 10.25
CA ASP A 110 16.16 -0.90 10.63
C ASP A 110 14.83 -1.43 10.10
N MET A 111 13.74 -0.65 10.22
CA MET A 111 12.43 -0.98 9.65
C MET A 111 12.51 -1.15 8.13
N ALA A 112 13.13 -0.20 7.42
CA ALA A 112 13.27 -0.27 5.97
C ALA A 112 14.08 -1.48 5.51
N TRP A 113 15.16 -1.82 6.23
CA TRP A 113 15.97 -3.01 5.96
C TRP A 113 15.16 -4.29 6.14
N ASN A 114 14.44 -4.41 7.26
CA ASN A 114 13.65 -5.59 7.60
C ASN A 114 12.52 -5.82 6.59
N VAL A 115 11.82 -4.76 6.17
CA VAL A 115 10.76 -4.84 5.15
C VAL A 115 11.33 -5.31 3.80
N ARG A 116 12.50 -4.80 3.39
CA ARG A 116 13.15 -5.24 2.14
C ARG A 116 13.57 -6.71 2.19
N ALA A 117 14.18 -7.13 3.30
CA ALA A 117 14.59 -8.51 3.50
C ALA A 117 13.38 -9.46 3.47
N LEU A 118 12.29 -9.08 4.13
CA LEU A 118 11.04 -9.84 4.12
C LEU A 118 10.42 -9.89 2.73
N SER A 119 10.38 -8.77 2.01
CA SER A 119 9.86 -8.71 0.63
C SER A 119 10.58 -9.68 -0.30
N LYS A 120 11.92 -9.81 -0.18
CA LYS A 120 12.70 -10.75 -0.98
C LYS A 120 12.36 -12.21 -0.65
N LYS A 121 12.09 -12.52 0.62
CA LYS A 121 11.68 -13.87 1.05
C LYS A 121 10.26 -14.20 0.58
N LEU A 122 9.31 -13.29 0.79
CA LEU A 122 7.89 -13.50 0.43
C LEU A 122 7.68 -13.72 -1.07
N GLY A 123 8.47 -13.05 -1.93
CA GLY A 123 8.42 -13.28 -3.37
C GLY A 123 8.81 -14.70 -3.82
N SER A 124 9.45 -15.48 -2.95
CA SER A 124 9.88 -16.87 -3.23
C SER A 124 9.05 -17.93 -2.51
N VAL A 125 8.14 -17.52 -1.62
CA VAL A 125 7.36 -18.42 -0.77
C VAL A 125 5.90 -18.41 -1.20
N LYS A 126 5.32 -19.61 -1.40
CA LYS A 126 3.88 -19.75 -1.55
C LYS A 126 3.22 -19.69 -0.18
N MET A 127 2.27 -18.78 -0.05
CA MET A 127 1.60 -18.48 1.20
C MET A 127 0.16 -18.96 1.17
N LYS A 128 -0.21 -19.83 2.10
CA LYS A 128 -1.59 -20.26 2.24
C LYS A 128 -2.36 -19.28 3.10
N LEU A 129 -3.33 -18.59 2.49
CA LEU A 129 -4.19 -17.63 3.18
C LEU A 129 -5.43 -18.35 3.73
N ASN A 130 -5.80 -18.08 4.97
CA ASN A 130 -7.06 -18.57 5.55
C ASN A 130 -8.17 -17.54 5.29
N VAL A 131 -8.66 -17.51 4.05
CA VAL A 131 -9.63 -16.49 3.59
C VAL A 131 -11.02 -16.86 4.06
N ARG A 132 -11.66 -16.08 4.95
CA ARG A 132 -13.07 -16.27 5.32
C ARG A 132 -13.95 -15.12 4.83
N SER A 133 -13.37 -13.94 4.79
CA SER A 133 -14.04 -12.69 4.43
C SER A 133 -13.38 -12.09 3.20
N VAL A 134 -14.14 -11.97 2.11
CA VAL A 134 -13.67 -11.41 0.84
C VAL A 134 -14.32 -10.05 0.63
N PHE A 135 -13.48 -9.03 0.43
CA PHE A 135 -13.89 -7.68 0.08
C PHE A 135 -13.81 -7.51 -1.43
N ILE A 136 -14.94 -7.28 -2.09
CA ILE A 136 -14.98 -7.00 -3.53
C ILE A 136 -15.05 -5.49 -3.73
N LEU A 137 -14.09 -4.98 -4.51
CA LEU A 137 -14.00 -3.58 -4.91
C LEU A 137 -14.16 -3.47 -6.42
N THR A 138 -15.12 -2.68 -6.87
CA THR A 138 -15.41 -2.56 -8.30
C THR A 138 -15.29 -1.11 -8.73
N LYS A 139 -14.71 -0.87 -9.90
CA LYS A 139 -14.67 0.49 -10.47
C LYS A 139 -16.10 1.07 -10.52
N PRO A 140 -16.35 2.28 -10.01
CA PRO A 140 -17.69 2.85 -9.97
C PRO A 140 -18.17 3.27 -11.37
N GLN A 141 -19.49 3.51 -11.50
CA GLN A 141 -20.15 4.12 -12.67
C GLN A 141 -20.24 3.28 -13.95
N GLU A 142 -19.68 2.07 -13.98
CA GLU A 142 -19.82 1.17 -15.12
C GLU A 142 -20.86 0.07 -14.84
N GLN A 143 -22.01 0.13 -15.52
CA GLN A 143 -23.11 -0.83 -15.34
C GLN A 143 -22.69 -2.28 -15.66
N CYS A 144 -21.87 -2.49 -16.69
CA CYS A 144 -21.36 -3.81 -17.02
C CYS A 144 -20.61 -4.47 -15.85
N LEU A 145 -19.93 -3.67 -15.03
CA LEU A 145 -19.17 -4.17 -13.88
C LEU A 145 -20.06 -4.62 -12.72
N VAL A 146 -21.29 -4.13 -12.64
CA VAL A 146 -22.27 -4.60 -11.65
C VAL A 146 -22.60 -6.07 -11.92
N LEU A 147 -22.85 -6.42 -13.19
CA LEU A 147 -23.11 -7.81 -13.61
C LEU A 147 -21.92 -8.72 -13.31
N LEU A 148 -20.69 -8.25 -13.57
CA LEU A 148 -19.48 -9.02 -13.25
C LEU A 148 -19.28 -9.18 -11.74
N THR A 149 -19.58 -8.13 -10.97
CA THR A 149 -19.56 -8.18 -9.51
C THR A 149 -20.56 -9.19 -8.99
N ARG A 150 -21.78 -9.23 -9.53
CA ARG A 150 -22.79 -10.26 -9.24
C ARG A 150 -22.27 -11.65 -9.59
N GLN A 151 -21.64 -11.82 -10.75
CA GLN A 151 -21.11 -13.10 -11.20
C GLN A 151 -20.05 -13.66 -10.24
N VAL A 152 -19.06 -12.84 -9.86
CA VAL A 152 -18.03 -13.22 -8.89
C VAL A 152 -18.64 -13.49 -7.52
N THR A 153 -19.57 -12.65 -7.08
CA THR A 153 -20.26 -12.81 -5.78
C THR A 153 -21.04 -14.12 -5.73
N ARG A 154 -21.83 -14.42 -6.76
CA ARG A 154 -22.55 -15.70 -6.90
C ARG A 154 -21.61 -16.89 -6.81
N TRP A 155 -20.51 -16.86 -7.56
CA TRP A 155 -19.55 -17.96 -7.59
C TRP A 155 -18.89 -18.18 -6.23
N LEU A 156 -18.48 -17.10 -5.55
CA LEU A 156 -17.90 -17.17 -4.22
C LEU A 156 -18.90 -17.60 -3.14
N LEU A 157 -20.19 -17.29 -3.32
CA LEU A 157 -21.25 -17.70 -2.39
C LEU A 157 -21.69 -19.16 -2.60
N SER A 158 -21.40 -19.78 -3.74
CA SER A 158 -21.81 -21.16 -4.05
C SER A 158 -21.38 -22.16 -2.97
N LYS A 159 -22.25 -23.13 -2.70
CA LYS A 159 -21.94 -24.31 -1.87
C LYS A 159 -20.81 -25.19 -2.41
N ASP A 160 -20.44 -25.05 -3.68
CA ASP A 160 -19.37 -25.84 -4.32
C ASP A 160 -17.96 -25.34 -3.96
N ARG A 161 -17.85 -24.42 -2.99
CA ARG A 161 -16.57 -23.92 -2.48
C ARG A 161 -16.13 -24.77 -1.28
N ASP A 162 -14.82 -24.93 -1.13
CA ASP A 162 -14.21 -25.74 -0.05
C ASP A 162 -14.59 -25.28 1.36
N GLN A 163 -14.99 -24.01 1.52
CA GLN A 163 -15.46 -23.44 2.77
C GLN A 163 -16.43 -22.28 2.52
N PRO A 164 -17.31 -21.96 3.50
CA PRO A 164 -18.23 -20.84 3.37
C PRO A 164 -17.50 -19.49 3.50
N TYR A 165 -17.55 -18.69 2.44
CA TYR A 165 -17.03 -17.32 2.45
C TYR A 165 -18.12 -16.30 2.78
N THR A 166 -17.75 -15.26 3.52
CA THR A 166 -18.54 -14.03 3.71
C THR A 166 -18.06 -13.00 2.69
N ILE A 167 -18.96 -12.51 1.85
CA ILE A 167 -18.64 -11.61 0.73
C ILE A 167 -19.14 -10.21 1.07
N TYR A 168 -18.24 -9.23 1.02
CA TYR A 168 -18.56 -7.82 1.19
C TYR A 168 -18.52 -7.13 -0.16
N VAL A 169 -19.64 -6.55 -0.56
CA VAL A 169 -19.78 -5.71 -1.76
C VAL A 169 -20.14 -4.28 -1.37
N GLU A 170 -19.99 -3.32 -2.29
CA GLU A 170 -20.31 -1.92 -2.00
C GLU A 170 -21.78 -1.76 -1.60
N LYS A 171 -22.05 -0.93 -0.57
CA LYS A 171 -23.41 -0.65 -0.10
C LYS A 171 -24.35 -0.14 -1.18
N ARG A 172 -23.85 0.57 -2.20
CA ARG A 172 -24.67 1.01 -3.33
C ARG A 172 -25.30 -0.14 -4.14
N LEU A 173 -24.76 -1.36 -4.02
CA LEU A 173 -25.25 -2.55 -4.72
C LEU A 173 -26.37 -3.26 -3.95
N GLU A 174 -26.68 -2.82 -2.73
CA GLU A 174 -27.75 -3.42 -1.90
C GLU A 174 -29.11 -3.32 -2.60
N ASP A 175 -29.41 -2.15 -3.17
CA ASP A 175 -30.67 -1.85 -3.86
C ASP A 175 -30.54 -1.83 -5.40
N ASP A 176 -29.44 -2.35 -5.94
CA ASP A 176 -29.17 -2.31 -7.39
C ASP A 176 -29.87 -3.48 -8.13
N GLU A 177 -30.70 -3.14 -9.11
CA GLU A 177 -31.50 -4.11 -9.88
C GLU A 177 -30.65 -5.11 -10.69
N GLN A 178 -29.49 -4.68 -11.21
CA GLN A 178 -28.61 -5.55 -11.98
C GLN A 178 -27.78 -6.46 -11.07
N PHE A 179 -27.46 -5.98 -9.86
CA PHE A 179 -26.80 -6.81 -8.88
C PHE A 179 -27.73 -7.89 -8.31
N ASP A 180 -29.02 -7.57 -8.16
CA ASP A 180 -30.08 -8.53 -7.81
C ASP A 180 -29.71 -9.38 -6.57
N ALA A 181 -29.57 -8.70 -5.43
CA ALA A 181 -29.24 -9.35 -4.16
C ALA A 181 -30.31 -10.36 -3.73
N ALA A 182 -31.59 -10.08 -4.05
CA ALA A 182 -32.69 -10.99 -3.76
C ALA A 182 -32.55 -12.31 -4.52
N GLY A 183 -32.30 -12.27 -5.84
CA GLY A 183 -32.08 -13.47 -6.64
C GLY A 183 -30.85 -14.26 -6.20
N LEU A 184 -29.78 -13.60 -5.74
CA LEU A 184 -28.63 -14.30 -5.14
C LEU A 184 -29.02 -15.12 -3.89
N HIS A 185 -29.94 -14.61 -3.07
CA HIS A 185 -30.44 -15.33 -1.88
C HIS A 185 -31.39 -16.47 -2.22
N GLU A 186 -32.17 -16.34 -3.29
CA GLU A 186 -33.05 -17.41 -3.79
C GLU A 186 -32.26 -18.54 -4.43
N GLU A 187 -31.24 -18.21 -5.23
CA GLU A 187 -30.35 -19.18 -5.89
C GLU A 187 -29.55 -20.02 -4.87
N GLU A 188 -29.09 -19.39 -3.79
CA GLU A 188 -28.28 -20.01 -2.75
C GLU A 188 -28.76 -19.59 -1.37
N ALA A 189 -29.67 -20.38 -0.78
CA ALA A 189 -30.25 -20.08 0.54
C ALA A 189 -29.18 -19.89 1.63
N SER A 190 -28.03 -20.58 1.52
CA SER A 190 -26.94 -20.43 2.47
C SER A 190 -26.22 -19.07 2.37
N ALA A 191 -26.43 -18.29 1.30
CA ALA A 191 -25.88 -16.95 1.13
C ALA A 191 -26.46 -15.95 2.14
N LYS A 192 -27.61 -16.25 2.74
CA LYS A 192 -28.25 -15.41 3.75
C LYS A 192 -27.32 -15.25 4.96
N GLY A 193 -26.94 -14.00 5.26
CA GLY A 193 -25.97 -13.66 6.31
C GLY A 193 -24.49 -13.73 5.90
N ARG A 194 -24.18 -14.25 4.70
CA ARG A 194 -22.83 -14.27 4.12
C ARG A 194 -22.60 -13.16 3.10
N LEU A 195 -23.63 -12.72 2.39
CA LEU A 195 -23.57 -11.47 1.62
C LEU A 195 -23.73 -10.28 2.57
N LYS A 196 -22.77 -9.36 2.54
CA LYS A 196 -22.72 -8.16 3.38
C LYS A 196 -22.32 -6.96 2.55
N TYR A 197 -22.57 -5.79 3.10
CA TYR A 197 -22.32 -4.52 2.43
C TYR A 197 -21.29 -3.70 3.18
N TRP A 198 -20.36 -3.09 2.45
CA TRP A 198 -19.35 -2.22 3.01
C TRP A 198 -19.57 -0.76 2.60
N ASP A 199 -19.18 0.13 3.51
CA ASP A 199 -19.05 1.57 3.27
C ASP A 199 -17.72 2.09 3.85
N LEU A 200 -17.43 3.38 3.62
CA LEU A 200 -16.21 4.00 4.14
C LEU A 200 -16.12 3.96 5.67
N GLY A 201 -17.27 3.95 6.36
CA GLY A 201 -17.33 3.89 7.81
C GLY A 201 -16.88 2.53 8.34
N LEU A 202 -17.36 1.44 7.73
CA LEU A 202 -16.99 0.08 8.08
C LEU A 202 -15.49 -0.17 7.85
N VAL A 203 -14.98 0.20 6.67
CA VAL A 203 -13.57 -0.01 6.32
C VAL A 203 -12.64 0.75 7.27
N LYS A 204 -12.99 2.00 7.63
CA LYS A 204 -12.21 2.80 8.58
C LYS A 204 -12.26 2.25 10.01
N LYS A 205 -13.42 1.77 10.46
CA LYS A 205 -13.61 1.31 11.85
C LYS A 205 -13.06 -0.09 12.09
N LYS A 206 -13.19 -0.99 11.11
CA LYS A 206 -12.84 -2.41 11.26
C LYS A 206 -12.11 -2.96 10.02
N PRO A 207 -10.95 -2.41 9.63
CA PRO A 207 -10.19 -2.87 8.45
C PRO A 207 -9.77 -4.34 8.54
N GLN A 208 -9.58 -4.87 9.76
CA GLN A 208 -9.25 -6.28 10.04
C GLN A 208 -10.41 -7.26 9.80
N THR A 209 -11.60 -6.77 9.43
CA THR A 209 -12.76 -7.61 9.12
C THR A 209 -12.57 -8.40 7.81
N PHE A 210 -11.62 -7.99 6.98
CA PHE A 210 -11.45 -8.51 5.62
C PHE A 210 -10.11 -9.26 5.52
N ASP A 211 -10.16 -10.51 5.06
CA ASP A 211 -8.98 -11.36 4.91
C ASP A 211 -8.34 -11.23 3.53
N PHE A 212 -9.14 -10.83 2.53
CA PHE A 212 -8.72 -10.80 1.13
C PHE A 212 -9.51 -9.75 0.34
N ILE A 213 -8.83 -9.04 -0.56
CA ILE A 213 -9.46 -8.06 -1.45
C ILE A 213 -9.42 -8.59 -2.89
N VAL A 214 -10.57 -8.56 -3.56
CA VAL A 214 -10.69 -8.78 -5.00
C VAL A 214 -11.06 -7.46 -5.66
N THR A 215 -10.26 -6.97 -6.60
CA THR A 215 -10.59 -5.75 -7.35
C THR A 215 -11.01 -6.06 -8.78
N LEU A 216 -12.10 -5.45 -9.23
CA LEU A 216 -12.63 -5.52 -10.58
C LEU A 216 -12.48 -4.15 -11.26
N GLY A 217 -11.50 -4.00 -12.15
CA GLY A 217 -11.27 -2.74 -12.87
C GLY A 217 -9.85 -2.59 -13.41
N GLY A 218 -9.27 -1.41 -13.24
CA GLY A 218 -7.90 -1.08 -13.68
C GLY A 218 -6.98 -0.68 -12.53
N ASP A 219 -5.82 -0.13 -12.84
CA ASP A 219 -4.84 0.31 -11.84
C ASP A 219 -5.44 1.33 -10.84
N GLY A 220 -6.32 2.22 -11.31
CA GLY A 220 -7.03 3.17 -10.45
C GLY A 220 -7.87 2.50 -9.34
N THR A 221 -8.43 1.31 -9.61
CA THR A 221 -9.17 0.53 -8.61
C THR A 221 -8.24 0.01 -7.52
N VAL A 222 -7.01 -0.38 -7.87
CA VAL A 222 -5.98 -0.81 -6.90
C VAL A 222 -5.50 0.36 -6.06
N LEU A 223 -5.32 1.55 -6.67
CA LEU A 223 -5.01 2.78 -5.92
C LEU A 223 -6.12 3.15 -4.94
N TYR A 224 -7.37 2.97 -5.35
CA TYR A 224 -8.52 3.19 -4.49
C TYR A 224 -8.57 2.20 -3.32
N ALA A 225 -8.24 0.92 -3.54
CA ALA A 225 -8.06 -0.04 -2.44
C ALA A 225 -6.99 0.43 -1.44
N SER A 226 -5.82 0.88 -1.91
CA SER A 226 -4.80 1.44 -1.02
C SER A 226 -5.29 2.67 -0.26
N TRP A 227 -6.11 3.51 -0.88
CA TRP A 227 -6.70 4.67 -0.22
C TRP A 227 -7.72 4.29 0.86
N LEU A 228 -8.57 3.29 0.61
CA LEU A 228 -9.54 2.77 1.57
C LEU A 228 -8.85 2.22 2.83
N PHE A 229 -7.76 1.48 2.63
CA PHE A 229 -7.04 0.77 3.70
C PHE A 229 -5.78 1.53 4.14
N GLN A 230 -5.97 2.61 4.90
CA GLN A 230 -4.88 3.48 5.38
C GLN A 230 -3.95 2.84 6.44
N GLN A 231 -4.31 1.69 7.00
CA GLN A 231 -3.51 1.02 8.04
C GLN A 231 -3.08 -0.37 7.58
N VAL A 232 -3.90 -1.38 7.86
CA VAL A 232 -3.70 -2.76 7.42
C VAL A 232 -4.37 -2.96 6.06
N VAL A 233 -3.62 -3.47 5.10
CA VAL A 233 -4.12 -3.82 3.76
C VAL A 233 -4.13 -5.35 3.64
N PRO A 234 -5.30 -5.98 3.52
CA PRO A 234 -5.39 -7.39 3.16
C PRO A 234 -4.72 -7.66 1.80
N PRO A 235 -4.28 -8.90 1.50
CA PRO A 235 -3.79 -9.25 0.18
C PRO A 235 -4.78 -8.86 -0.92
N VAL A 236 -4.30 -8.16 -1.95
CA VAL A 236 -5.11 -7.64 -3.05
C VAL A 236 -4.86 -8.48 -4.30
N LEU A 237 -5.92 -9.03 -4.87
CA LEU A 237 -5.91 -9.70 -6.17
C LEU A 237 -6.76 -8.91 -7.16
N SER A 238 -6.13 -8.52 -8.27
CA SER A 238 -6.70 -7.52 -9.18
C SER A 238 -6.96 -8.08 -10.57
N PHE A 239 -8.22 -8.12 -10.97
CA PHE A 239 -8.65 -8.51 -12.31
C PHE A 239 -8.77 -7.30 -13.24
N ALA A 240 -8.10 -7.37 -14.38
CA ALA A 240 -8.23 -6.45 -15.49
C ALA A 240 -9.51 -6.75 -16.27
N LEU A 241 -10.29 -5.71 -16.58
CA LEU A 241 -11.56 -5.78 -17.33
C LEU A 241 -11.45 -5.10 -18.70
N GLY A 242 -10.23 -5.02 -19.23
CA GLY A 242 -9.84 -4.36 -20.46
C GLY A 242 -8.37 -4.65 -20.74
N SER A 243 -7.60 -3.65 -21.18
CA SER A 243 -6.15 -3.80 -21.33
C SER A 243 -5.50 -4.11 -19.96
N LEU A 244 -4.55 -5.05 -19.94
CA LEU A 244 -3.74 -5.33 -18.76
C LEU A 244 -3.01 -4.05 -18.31
N GLY A 245 -3.29 -3.60 -17.09
CA GLY A 245 -2.55 -2.55 -16.39
C GLY A 245 -1.27 -3.08 -15.73
N PHE A 246 -0.53 -2.18 -15.07
CA PHE A 246 0.70 -2.55 -14.36
C PHE A 246 0.44 -3.19 -12.99
N LEU A 247 -0.70 -2.87 -12.36
CA LEU A 247 -1.12 -3.39 -11.07
C LEU A 247 -2.19 -4.48 -11.19
N THR A 248 -2.90 -4.54 -12.32
CA THR A 248 -3.89 -5.58 -12.63
C THR A 248 -3.26 -6.71 -13.43
N ASN A 249 -2.88 -7.78 -12.73
CA ASN A 249 -2.08 -8.86 -13.31
C ASN A 249 -2.91 -10.05 -13.81
N PHE A 250 -4.22 -10.08 -13.54
CA PHE A 250 -5.08 -11.22 -13.84
C PHE A 250 -6.16 -10.85 -14.85
N ASP A 251 -6.36 -11.73 -15.83
CA ASP A 251 -7.48 -11.65 -16.76
C ASP A 251 -8.77 -12.13 -16.06
N PHE A 252 -9.83 -11.32 -16.16
CA PHE A 252 -11.12 -11.66 -15.58
C PHE A 252 -11.72 -12.93 -16.18
N GLU A 253 -11.47 -13.27 -17.45
CA GLU A 253 -12.01 -14.51 -18.06
C GLU A 253 -11.66 -15.77 -17.26
N ARG A 254 -10.55 -15.72 -16.50
CA ARG A 254 -10.03 -16.82 -15.69
C ARG A 254 -10.24 -16.62 -14.19
N TYR A 255 -11.18 -15.78 -13.77
CA TYR A 255 -11.35 -15.43 -12.36
C TYR A 255 -11.60 -16.64 -11.46
N GLN A 256 -12.39 -17.62 -11.94
CA GLN A 256 -12.75 -18.81 -11.16
C GLN A 256 -11.52 -19.66 -10.82
N SER A 257 -10.75 -20.05 -11.84
CA SER A 257 -9.55 -20.88 -11.65
C SER A 257 -8.46 -20.13 -10.87
N THR A 258 -8.34 -18.82 -11.10
CA THR A 258 -7.39 -17.95 -10.39
C THR A 258 -7.71 -17.89 -8.90
N LEU A 259 -8.97 -17.59 -8.53
CA LEU A 259 -9.39 -17.50 -7.13
C LEU A 259 -9.35 -18.87 -6.44
N GLU A 260 -9.74 -19.94 -7.13
CA GLU A 260 -9.70 -21.29 -6.59
C GLU A 260 -8.27 -21.71 -6.25
N THR A 261 -7.34 -21.51 -7.19
CA THR A 261 -5.91 -21.79 -6.97
C THR A 261 -5.36 -20.93 -5.82
N ALA A 262 -5.70 -19.63 -5.81
CA ALA A 262 -5.25 -18.71 -4.77
C ALA A 262 -5.70 -19.14 -3.36
N PHE A 263 -6.95 -19.56 -3.20
CA PHE A 263 -7.51 -19.94 -1.90
C PHE A 263 -7.08 -21.35 -1.46
N ARG A 264 -6.97 -22.30 -2.39
CA ARG A 264 -6.62 -23.70 -2.08
C ARG A 264 -5.12 -23.92 -1.92
N ASP A 265 -4.37 -23.48 -2.93
CA ASP A 265 -2.95 -23.80 -3.12
C ASP A 265 -2.04 -22.68 -2.58
N GLY A 266 -2.62 -21.52 -2.26
CA GLY A 266 -1.92 -20.35 -1.77
C GLY A 266 -1.41 -19.44 -2.89
N VAL A 267 -0.91 -18.28 -2.49
CA VAL A 267 -0.44 -17.22 -3.39
C VAL A 267 1.00 -16.83 -3.08
N THR A 268 1.72 -16.41 -4.12
CA THR A 268 2.97 -15.66 -3.91
C THR A 268 2.60 -14.18 -3.80
N VAL A 269 3.03 -13.53 -2.72
CA VAL A 269 2.69 -12.13 -2.46
C VAL A 269 3.87 -11.23 -2.84
N SER A 270 3.59 -10.20 -3.62
CA SER A 270 4.51 -9.10 -3.85
C SER A 270 4.17 -7.94 -2.90
N LEU A 271 5.15 -7.51 -2.10
CA LEU A 271 4.97 -6.34 -1.24
C LEU A 271 5.28 -5.07 -2.03
N ARG A 272 4.37 -4.10 -1.95
CA ARG A 272 4.56 -2.76 -2.52
C ARG A 272 4.64 -1.73 -1.40
N LEU A 273 5.71 -0.94 -1.41
CA LEU A 273 5.93 0.10 -0.41
C LEU A 273 4.90 1.23 -0.60
N ARG A 274 4.54 1.87 0.51
CA ARG A 274 3.73 3.08 0.53
C ARG A 274 4.49 4.20 1.23
N PHE A 275 4.32 5.41 0.76
CA PHE A 275 4.75 6.61 1.47
C PHE A 275 3.77 6.93 2.59
N GLU A 276 4.29 7.20 3.78
CA GLU A 276 3.55 7.89 4.83
C GLU A 276 3.79 9.39 4.66
N CYS A 277 2.75 10.12 4.28
CA CYS A 277 2.79 11.57 4.15
C CYS A 277 2.07 12.21 5.34
N THR A 278 2.74 13.11 6.05
CA THR A 278 2.14 13.92 7.11
C THR A 278 2.06 15.36 6.65
N ILE A 279 0.85 15.91 6.62
CA ILE A 279 0.60 17.33 6.38
C ILE A 279 0.90 18.08 7.67
N MET A 280 1.90 18.96 7.61
CA MET A 280 2.29 19.85 8.70
C MET A 280 1.72 21.25 8.42
N ARG A 281 0.99 21.80 9.39
CA ARG A 281 0.38 23.15 9.31
C ARG A 281 1.13 24.10 10.22
N SER A 282 1.42 25.30 9.72
CA SER A 282 2.10 26.30 10.52
C SER A 282 1.22 26.78 11.66
N ARG A 283 1.81 26.97 12.85
CA ARG A 283 1.09 27.53 14.00
C ARG A 283 1.07 29.06 13.92
N PRO A 284 -0.07 29.73 14.05
CA PRO A 284 -0.09 31.19 14.12
C PRO A 284 0.63 31.68 15.39
N ARG A 285 1.58 32.60 15.24
CA ARG A 285 2.28 33.25 16.37
C ARG A 285 1.62 34.62 16.64
N PRO A 286 1.19 34.92 17.88
CA PRO A 286 0.41 36.13 18.16
C PRO A 286 1.17 37.45 18.01
N ASN A 287 2.51 37.44 17.97
CA ASN A 287 3.36 38.65 17.94
C ASN A 287 4.24 38.79 16.69
N GLN A 288 3.96 38.08 15.59
CA GLN A 288 4.81 38.12 14.40
C GLN A 288 4.27 39.12 13.37
N VAL A 289 5.05 40.18 13.08
CA VAL A 289 4.76 41.18 12.05
C VAL A 289 5.63 40.87 10.83
N GLY A 290 5.02 40.49 9.71
CA GLY A 290 5.73 40.20 8.45
C GLY A 290 5.47 38.80 7.88
N GLN A 291 6.05 38.55 6.71
CA GLN A 291 5.88 37.30 5.99
C GLN A 291 6.84 36.22 6.53
N ARG A 292 6.35 35.00 6.72
CA ARG A 292 7.14 33.90 7.28
C ARG A 292 8.05 33.29 6.22
N ASP A 293 9.35 33.18 6.50
CA ASP A 293 10.24 32.32 5.72
C ASP A 293 10.17 30.89 6.24
N LEU A 294 9.46 30.03 5.51
CA LEU A 294 9.31 28.62 5.86
C LEU A 294 10.62 27.83 5.72
N VAL A 295 11.57 28.30 4.89
CA VAL A 295 12.88 27.64 4.71
C VAL A 295 13.71 27.84 5.97
N GLU A 296 13.79 29.08 6.46
CA GLU A 296 14.47 29.41 7.72
C GLU A 296 13.79 28.75 8.94
N GLU A 297 12.46 28.69 8.96
CA GLU A 297 11.68 28.08 10.06
C GLU A 297 11.83 26.54 10.14
N LEU A 298 12.16 25.87 9.02
CA LEU A 298 12.32 24.42 8.95
C LEU A 298 13.78 23.95 8.92
N ILE A 299 14.71 24.81 8.48
CA ILE A 299 16.12 24.46 8.17
C ILE A 299 17.12 25.39 8.90
N GLY A 300 16.70 26.57 9.36
CA GLY A 300 17.55 27.53 10.04
C GLY A 300 18.01 27.07 11.42
N GLU A 301 19.16 27.59 11.86
CA GLU A 301 19.79 27.27 13.16
C GLU A 301 19.14 27.99 14.36
N GLU A 302 18.03 28.72 14.17
CA GLU A 302 17.49 29.57 15.22
C GLU A 302 16.35 28.95 16.05
N SER A 303 16.72 28.69 17.31
CA SER A 303 15.90 28.48 18.51
C SER A 303 15.26 27.11 18.71
N ASP A 304 15.41 26.58 19.94
CA ASP A 304 14.73 25.41 20.52
C ASP A 304 13.18 25.55 20.59
N ASP A 305 12.58 26.33 19.70
CA ASP A 305 11.14 26.51 19.61
C ASP A 305 10.57 25.37 18.77
N ASP A 306 10.58 24.17 19.37
CA ASP A 306 10.35 22.83 18.80
C ASP A 306 9.04 22.65 18.00
N THR A 307 8.18 23.66 17.87
CA THR A 307 6.83 23.46 17.32
C THR A 307 6.29 24.61 16.48
N THR A 308 7.06 25.06 15.50
CA THR A 308 6.61 26.03 14.48
C THR A 308 5.41 25.51 13.66
N HIS A 309 5.31 24.19 13.52
CA HIS A 309 4.23 23.48 12.83
C HIS A 309 3.55 22.46 13.76
N HIS A 310 2.32 22.07 13.41
CA HIS A 310 1.62 20.93 14.00
C HIS A 310 1.17 19.94 12.92
N PRO A 311 1.11 18.63 13.23
CA PRO A 311 0.48 17.66 12.34
C PRO A 311 -1.01 18.00 12.17
N ASP A 312 -1.51 17.84 10.95
CA ASP A 312 -2.94 17.96 10.63
C ASP A 312 -3.49 16.60 10.21
N LYS A 313 -2.92 16.03 9.15
CA LYS A 313 -3.37 14.74 8.61
C LYS A 313 -2.21 13.87 8.18
N MET A 314 -2.36 12.56 8.39
CA MET A 314 -1.44 11.54 7.91
C MET A 314 -2.16 10.66 6.88
N ILE A 315 -1.48 10.36 5.76
CA ILE A 315 -2.04 9.61 4.64
C ILE A 315 -0.99 8.62 4.11
N GLN A 316 -1.40 7.38 3.84
CA GLN A 316 -0.60 6.36 3.17
C GLN A 316 -0.86 6.40 1.65
N ILE A 317 0.22 6.46 0.86
CA ILE A 317 0.19 6.73 -0.57
C ILE A 317 0.99 5.66 -1.32
N LEU A 318 0.39 5.03 -2.34
CA LEU A 318 1.00 3.89 -3.07
C LEU A 318 1.84 4.29 -4.28
N ASN A 319 1.40 5.30 -5.03
CA ASN A 319 2.11 5.76 -6.23
C ASN A 319 2.93 6.99 -5.88
N ASP A 320 2.33 8.17 -6.00
CA ASP A 320 3.08 9.42 -6.00
C ASP A 320 2.42 10.48 -5.11
N VAL A 321 3.24 11.40 -4.61
CA VAL A 321 2.80 12.61 -3.93
C VAL A 321 3.00 13.78 -4.87
N VAL A 322 1.91 14.41 -5.29
CA VAL A 322 1.96 15.57 -6.18
C VAL A 322 1.71 16.84 -5.36
N VAL A 323 2.68 17.76 -5.42
CA VAL A 323 2.53 19.13 -4.90
C VAL A 323 2.51 20.05 -6.12
N ASP A 324 1.36 20.68 -6.34
CA ASP A 324 1.12 21.55 -7.49
C ASP A 324 0.61 22.91 -7.03
N ARG A 325 0.82 23.95 -7.85
CA ARG A 325 0.31 25.32 -7.59
C ARG A 325 -1.21 25.42 -7.61
N GLY A 326 -1.90 24.37 -8.06
CA GLY A 326 -3.33 24.33 -8.24
C GLY A 326 -3.79 25.30 -9.34
N PRO A 327 -4.98 25.90 -9.20
CA PRO A 327 -5.50 26.84 -10.19
C PRO A 327 -4.76 28.18 -10.22
N ASN A 328 -3.80 28.42 -9.31
CA ASN A 328 -3.12 29.69 -9.18
C ASN A 328 -2.22 29.95 -10.40
N PRO A 329 -2.46 30.99 -11.23
CA PRO A 329 -1.68 31.23 -12.45
C PRO A 329 -0.22 31.64 -12.19
N SER A 330 0.16 32.02 -10.96
CA SER A 330 1.54 32.33 -10.63
C SER A 330 2.35 31.07 -10.32
N THR A 331 3.57 30.95 -10.88
CA THR A 331 4.53 29.87 -10.61
C THR A 331 5.10 29.89 -9.19
N HIS A 332 4.86 30.97 -8.46
CA HIS A 332 5.09 31.06 -7.03
C HIS A 332 3.76 31.00 -6.30
N ALA A 333 3.75 30.36 -5.12
CA ALA A 333 2.80 30.73 -4.09
C ALA A 333 2.83 32.26 -4.01
N SER A 334 1.74 32.91 -4.45
CA SER A 334 1.69 34.36 -4.42
C SER A 334 1.82 34.75 -2.95
N PRO A 335 2.75 35.65 -2.61
CA PRO A 335 3.01 36.04 -1.25
C PRO A 335 1.91 36.93 -0.64
N TYR A 336 0.66 36.95 -1.11
CA TYR A 336 -0.37 37.90 -0.64
C TYR A 336 -1.79 37.33 -0.78
N PRO A 337 -2.76 37.77 0.05
CA PRO A 337 -3.21 39.17 0.12
C PRO A 337 -2.45 40.08 1.09
#